data_AF-A0A7Y0H3X6-F1
#
_entry.id   AF-A0A7Y0H3X6-F1
#
_cell.length_a   1.000
_cell.length_b   1.000
_cell.length_c   1.000
_cell.angle_alpha   90.00
_cell.angle_beta   90.00
_cell.angle_gamma   90.00
#
_symmetry.space_group_name_H-M   'P 1'
#
loop_
_entity.id
_entity.type
_entity.pdbx_description
1 polymer ?
#
loop_
_entity_poly.entity_id
_entity_poly.type
_entity_poly.pdbx_seq_one_letter_code
_entity_poly.pdbx_strand_id
1 'polypeptide(L)'
;MNTDGKRTTTDATATTNDGPIQAPRRPGQTLACGWCGSPILLPARGRIPKWCSSSCRHRAWELTRAAASGRAAIQVVDRVVEVDRLVTVVQEVPVPTVPKGAEWP
;
A
#
# COMPACT_ATOMS: atom_id res chain seq x y z
N MET A 1 32.77 -41.77 -9.42
CA MET A 1 32.19 -41.65 -10.77
C MET A 1 30.70 -41.97 -10.59
N ASN A 2 29.74 -41.06 -10.64
CA ASN A 2 29.62 -39.82 -11.39
C ASN A 2 28.74 -38.80 -10.64
N THR A 3 29.10 -37.55 -10.82
CA THR A 3 28.34 -36.33 -10.55
C THR A 3 27.11 -36.21 -11.44
N ASP A 4 26.00 -35.67 -10.94
CA ASP A 4 25.09 -34.86 -11.76
C ASP A 4 24.26 -33.92 -10.88
N GLY A 5 24.48 -32.63 -11.08
CA GLY A 5 23.72 -31.56 -10.45
C GLY A 5 22.34 -31.43 -11.08
N LYS A 6 21.31 -31.20 -10.25
CA LYS A 6 20.00 -30.77 -10.75
C LYS A 6 19.65 -29.41 -10.16
N ARG A 7 19.80 -28.44 -11.07
CA ARG A 7 19.51 -27.01 -11.02
C ARG A 7 18.16 -26.73 -10.35
N THR A 8 18.19 -25.90 -9.32
CA THR A 8 17.04 -25.20 -8.74
C THR A 8 16.52 -24.18 -9.74
N THR A 9 15.35 -24.41 -10.34
CA THR A 9 14.62 -23.37 -11.06
C THR A 9 13.72 -22.67 -10.04
N THR A 10 14.23 -21.56 -9.51
CA THR A 10 13.40 -20.55 -8.84
C THR A 10 12.64 -19.82 -9.95
N ASP A 11 11.36 -20.16 -10.13
CA ASP A 11 10.47 -19.38 -10.99
C ASP A 11 10.30 -17.99 -10.35
N ALA A 12 10.94 -17.01 -10.97
CA ALA A 12 10.71 -15.61 -10.70
C ALA A 12 9.31 -15.26 -11.20
N THR A 13 8.32 -15.23 -10.30
CA THR A 13 7.03 -14.59 -10.56
C THR A 13 7.28 -13.10 -10.81
N ALA A 14 7.28 -12.74 -12.09
CA ALA A 14 7.25 -11.36 -12.54
C ALA A 14 5.95 -10.70 -12.03
N THR A 15 6.10 -9.70 -11.17
CA THR A 15 5.00 -8.86 -10.71
C THR A 15 4.61 -7.91 -11.84
N THR A 16 3.72 -8.34 -12.73
CA THR A 16 3.10 -7.45 -13.70
C THR A 16 2.17 -6.51 -12.95
N ASN A 17 2.59 -5.25 -12.79
CA ASN A 17 1.73 -4.15 -12.33
C ASN A 17 0.77 -3.74 -13.45
N ASP A 18 -0.09 -4.66 -13.90
CA ASP A 18 -1.25 -4.31 -14.73
C ASP A 18 -2.38 -3.90 -13.79
N GLY A 19 -2.36 -2.62 -13.39
CA GLY A 19 -3.54 -2.00 -12.81
C GLY A 19 -4.71 -2.13 -13.80
N PRO A 20 -5.93 -2.49 -13.35
CA PRO A 20 -7.05 -2.68 -14.26
C PRO A 20 -7.31 -1.40 -15.04
N ILE A 21 -7.14 -1.45 -16.37
CA ILE A 21 -7.56 -0.40 -17.28
C ILE A 21 -9.08 -0.26 -17.11
N GLN A 22 -9.51 0.83 -16.46
CA GLN A 22 -10.92 1.01 -16.13
C GLN A 22 -11.75 1.14 -17.40
N ALA A 23 -12.61 0.16 -17.64
CA ALA A 23 -13.51 0.15 -18.79
C ALA A 23 -14.40 1.41 -18.81
N PRO A 24 -14.74 1.93 -20.00
CA PRO A 24 -15.61 3.09 -20.13
C PRO A 24 -16.99 2.83 -19.52
N ARG A 25 -17.53 3.83 -18.80
CA ARG A 25 -18.80 3.74 -18.08
C ARG A 25 -19.97 3.49 -19.02
N ARG A 26 -20.81 2.52 -18.67
CA ARG A 26 -22.09 2.28 -19.35
C ARG A 26 -23.24 2.86 -18.51
N PRO A 27 -24.19 3.59 -19.10
CA PRO A 27 -25.42 3.99 -18.43
C PRO A 27 -26.13 2.77 -17.82
N GLY A 28 -26.63 2.89 -16.58
CA GLY A 28 -27.33 1.80 -15.90
C GLY A 28 -26.43 0.82 -15.14
N GLN A 29 -25.12 1.01 -15.13
CA GLN A 29 -24.22 0.25 -14.25
C GLN A 29 -24.54 0.52 -12.77
N THR A 30 -24.42 -0.52 -11.94
CA THR A 30 -24.58 -0.40 -10.48
C THR A 30 -23.22 -0.38 -9.79
N LEU A 31 -23.07 0.49 -8.79
CA LEU A 31 -21.95 0.48 -7.85
C LEU A 31 -22.44 0.18 -6.44
N ALA A 32 -21.67 -0.55 -5.64
CA ALA A 32 -21.99 -0.76 -4.24
C ALA A 32 -21.79 0.54 -3.44
N CYS A 33 -22.75 0.86 -2.57
CA CYS A 33 -22.62 2.00 -1.67
C CYS A 33 -21.49 1.75 -0.66
N GLY A 34 -20.57 2.70 -0.54
CA GLY A 34 -19.44 2.60 0.39
C GLY A 34 -19.80 2.68 1.89
N TRP A 35 -21.08 2.65 2.26
CA TRP A 35 -21.55 2.59 3.65
C TRP A 35 -22.39 1.35 3.90
N CYS A 36 -23.55 1.24 3.23
CA CYS A 36 -24.51 0.15 3.45
C CYS A 36 -24.39 -0.99 2.43
N GLY A 37 -23.53 -0.87 1.42
CA GLY A 37 -23.40 -1.87 0.34
C GLY A 37 -24.52 -1.87 -0.69
N SER A 38 -25.62 -1.13 -0.47
CA SER A 38 -26.76 -1.10 -1.40
C SER A 38 -26.36 -0.63 -2.82
N PRO A 39 -26.99 -1.14 -3.88
CA PRO A 39 -26.67 -0.78 -5.25
C PRO A 39 -27.04 0.69 -5.53
N ILE A 40 -26.12 1.41 -6.16
CA ILE A 40 -26.29 2.78 -6.64
C ILE A 40 -26.35 2.72 -8.16
N LEU A 41 -27.43 3.20 -8.76
CA LEU A 41 -27.56 3.35 -10.19
C LEU A 41 -26.69 4.51 -10.68
N LEU A 42 -25.79 4.26 -11.63
CA LEU A 42 -24.92 5.30 -12.16
C LEU A 42 -25.68 6.17 -13.15
N PRO A 43 -25.67 7.50 -12.97
CA PRO A 43 -26.19 8.40 -13.97
C PRO A 43 -25.32 8.32 -15.24
N ALA A 44 -25.94 8.44 -16.40
CA ALA A 44 -25.24 8.40 -17.69
C ALA A 44 -24.18 9.50 -17.84
N ARG A 45 -24.34 10.63 -17.12
CA ARG A 45 -23.44 11.78 -17.13
C ARG A 45 -23.21 12.31 -15.72
N GLY A 46 -22.11 13.05 -15.55
CA GLY A 46 -21.77 13.74 -14.31
C GLY A 46 -20.91 12.90 -13.35
N ARG A 47 -20.90 13.35 -12.08
CA ARG A 47 -20.07 12.78 -11.01
C ARG A 47 -20.60 11.41 -10.60
N ILE A 48 -19.67 10.45 -10.43
CA ILE A 48 -19.99 9.12 -9.91
C ILE A 48 -20.32 9.24 -8.42
N PRO A 49 -21.53 8.86 -8.00
CA PRO A 49 -21.89 8.85 -6.58
C PRO A 49 -21.18 7.70 -5.85
N LYS A 50 -20.57 8.01 -4.70
CA LYS A 50 -20.01 7.01 -3.76
C LYS A 50 -21.08 6.45 -2.81
N TRP A 51 -22.17 7.19 -2.62
CA TRP A 51 -23.18 6.94 -1.60
C TRP A 51 -24.58 6.96 -2.22
N CYS A 52 -25.46 6.07 -1.78
CA CYS A 52 -26.83 5.96 -2.29
C CYS A 52 -27.74 7.11 -1.82
N SER A 53 -27.41 7.76 -0.70
CA SER A 53 -28.22 8.81 -0.08
C SER A 53 -27.38 9.77 0.77
N SER A 54 -27.94 10.95 1.08
CA SER A 54 -27.37 11.92 2.03
C SER A 54 -27.22 11.33 3.44
N SER A 55 -28.12 10.43 3.85
CA SER A 55 -28.02 9.74 5.14
C SER A 55 -26.79 8.82 5.20
N CYS A 56 -26.54 8.02 4.17
CA CYS A 56 -25.36 7.15 4.10
C CYS A 56 -24.06 7.96 4.04
N ARG A 57 -24.08 9.11 3.34
CA ARG A 57 -23.00 10.10 3.37
C ARG A 57 -22.70 10.56 4.79
N HIS A 58 -23.74 10.94 5.53
CA HIS A 58 -23.58 11.47 6.88
C HIS A 58 -23.05 10.41 7.84
N ARG A 59 -23.64 9.21 7.85
CA ARG A 59 -23.20 8.10 8.71
C ARG A 59 -21.76 7.67 8.46
N ALA A 60 -21.36 7.59 7.19
CA ALA A 60 -19.96 7.30 6.86
C ALA A 60 -19.01 8.35 7.44
N TRP A 61 -19.36 9.63 7.34
CA TRP A 61 -18.57 10.70 7.92
C TRP A 61 -18.55 10.66 9.46
N GLU A 62 -19.68 10.40 10.10
CA GLU A 62 -19.77 10.24 11.55
C GLU A 62 -18.86 9.12 12.05
N LEU A 63 -18.84 7.96 11.36
CA LEU A 63 -17.98 6.85 11.72
C LEU A 63 -16.49 7.20 11.51
N THR A 64 -16.12 7.84 10.40
CA THR A 64 -14.75 8.32 10.19
C THR A 64 -14.32 9.32 11.26
N ARG A 65 -15.20 10.24 11.66
CA ARG A 65 -14.96 11.18 12.76
C ARG A 65 -14.82 10.48 14.10
N ALA A 66 -15.64 9.46 14.37
CA ALA A 66 -15.52 8.64 15.58
C ALA A 66 -14.17 7.90 15.62
N ALA A 67 -13.76 7.29 14.50
CA ALA A 67 -12.47 6.62 14.38
C ALA A 67 -11.29 7.59 14.60
N ALA A 68 -11.31 8.77 13.96
CA ALA A 68 -10.27 9.79 14.13
C ALA A 68 -10.18 10.33 15.56
N SER A 69 -11.30 10.34 16.30
CA SER A 69 -11.34 10.78 17.70
C SER A 69 -11.15 9.65 18.72
N GLY A 70 -10.78 8.45 18.27
CA GLY A 70 -10.56 7.28 19.12
C GLY A 70 -11.84 6.69 19.75
N ARG A 71 -13.01 7.08 19.26
CA ARG A 71 -14.33 6.65 19.76
C ARG A 71 -15.01 5.61 18.85
N ALA A 72 -14.29 5.07 17.87
CA ALA A 72 -14.81 3.96 17.08
C ALA A 72 -14.87 2.69 17.94
N ALA A 73 -16.03 2.02 17.95
CA ALA A 73 -16.23 0.76 18.65
C ALA A 73 -15.39 -0.38 18.08
N ILE A 74 -15.01 -0.31 16.79
CA ILE A 74 -14.23 -1.34 16.08
C ILE A 74 -13.21 -0.63 15.16
N GLN A 75 -11.93 -1.00 15.26
CA GLN A 75 -10.90 -0.62 14.28
C GLN A 75 -10.50 -1.86 13.47
N VAL A 76 -10.75 -1.84 12.16
CA VAL A 76 -10.33 -2.92 11.25
C VAL A 76 -8.93 -2.60 10.74
N VAL A 77 -7.96 -3.46 11.05
CA VAL A 77 -6.58 -3.40 10.54
C VAL A 77 -6.39 -4.60 9.61
N ASP A 78 -6.31 -4.36 8.30
CA ASP A 78 -6.27 -5.44 7.28
C ASP A 78 -5.06 -6.39 7.45
N ARG A 79 -3.89 -5.86 7.85
CA ARG A 79 -2.70 -6.64 8.20
C ARG A 79 -1.73 -5.79 9.01
N VAL A 80 -1.27 -6.29 10.15
CA VAL A 80 -0.15 -5.68 10.87
C VAL A 80 1.13 -6.04 10.11
N VAL A 81 1.77 -5.02 9.52
CA VAL A 81 3.08 -5.17 8.87
C VAL A 81 4.10 -4.59 9.81
N GLU A 82 4.95 -5.45 10.39
CA GLU A 82 6.11 -5.01 11.15
C GLU A 82 7.11 -4.39 10.17
N VAL A 83 7.39 -3.10 10.34
CA VAL A 83 8.34 -2.37 9.52
C VAL A 83 9.63 -2.20 10.31
N ASP A 84 10.69 -2.88 9.87
CA ASP A 84 12.03 -2.68 10.42
C ASP A 84 12.48 -1.24 10.14
N ARG A 85 12.57 -0.43 11.20
CA ARG A 85 13.13 0.92 11.10
C ARG A 85 14.65 0.82 11.09
N LEU A 86 15.27 1.12 9.96
CA LEU A 86 16.72 1.29 9.89
C LEU A 86 17.13 2.48 10.74
N VAL A 87 17.93 2.22 11.77
CA VAL A 87 18.58 3.23 12.60
C VAL A 87 20.00 3.40 12.10
N THR A 88 20.32 4.58 11.58
CA THR A 88 21.70 4.96 11.26
C THR A 88 22.47 5.20 12.55
N VAL A 89 23.46 4.34 12.82
CA VAL A 89 24.38 4.49 13.96
C VAL A 89 25.70 5.04 13.45
N VAL A 90 26.23 6.07 14.11
CA VAL A 90 27.58 6.58 13.86
C VAL A 90 28.57 5.58 14.48
N GLN A 91 29.38 4.92 13.66
CA GLN A 91 30.50 4.10 14.13
C GLN A 91 31.80 4.90 14.03
N GLU A 92 32.50 5.04 15.16
CA GLU A 92 33.87 5.56 15.17
C GLU A 92 34.81 4.47 14.66
N VAL A 93 35.39 4.70 13.47
CA VAL A 93 36.37 3.79 12.88
C VAL A 93 37.77 4.34 13.14
N PRO A 94 38.66 3.62 13.84
CA PRO A 94 40.04 4.04 14.02
C PRO A 94 40.77 3.95 12.68
N VAL A 95 41.19 5.10 12.15
CA VAL A 95 42.00 5.17 10.93
C VAL A 95 43.47 5.07 11.32
N PRO A 96 44.23 4.05 10.85
CA PRO A 96 45.66 4.01 11.07
C PRO A 96 46.32 5.15 10.28
N THR A 97 46.92 6.10 10.99
CA THR A 97 47.73 7.16 10.37
C THR A 97 49.05 6.54 9.89
N VAL A 98 49.16 6.30 8.58
CA VAL A 98 50.45 6.01 7.97
C VAL A 98 51.29 7.29 8.09
N PRO A 99 52.48 7.25 8.71
CA PRO A 99 53.35 8.42 8.74
C PRO A 99 53.69 8.78 7.28
N LYS A 100 53.39 10.03 6.89
CA LYS A 100 53.91 10.60 5.65
C LYS A 100 55.43 10.52 5.74
N GLY A 101 56.03 9.54 5.07
CA GLY A 101 57.48 9.39 4.99
C GLY A 101 58.08 10.70 4.47
N ALA A 102 59.27 11.03 4.97
CA ALA A 102 60.01 12.22 4.57
C ALA A 102 60.02 12.34 3.04
N GLU A 103 59.65 13.53 2.57
CA GLU A 103 59.81 13.95 1.18
C GLU A 103 61.21 13.56 0.67
N TRP A 104 61.24 12.88 -0.48
CA TRP A 104 62.46 12.46 -1.18
C TRP A 104 63.24 13.72 -1.66
N PRO A 105 64.59 13.67 -1.76
CA PRO A 105 65.48 14.83 -1.88
C PRO A 105 65.39 15.58 -3.23
#